data_AF-A0A3D3BA99-F1
#
_entry.id   AF-A0A3D3BA99-F1
#
_cell.length_a   1.000
_cell.length_b   1.000
_cell.length_c   1.000
_cell.angle_alpha   90.00
_cell.angle_beta   90.00
_cell.angle_gamma   90.00
#
_symmetry.space_group_name_H-M   'P 1'
#
loop_
_entity.id
_entity.type
_entity.pdbx_description
1 polymer ?
#
loop_
_entity_poly.entity_id
_entity_poly.type
_entity_poly.pdbx_seq_one_letter_code
_entity_poly.pdbx_strand_id
1 'polypeptide(L)' 'STPIINHPELAIIGVNKIATRPVWDGKSQFVPRKMMNLSSSFDHRVIDGWDAATFIQRLRMLLETPALIFMED' A
#
# COMPACT_ATOMS: atom_id res chain seq x y z
N SER A 1 -7.46 -1.21 -8.78
CA SER A 1 -7.69 -0.40 -9.99
C SER A 1 -6.36 -0.15 -10.68
N THR A 2 -6.35 0.39 -11.90
CA THR A 2 -5.11 0.84 -12.55
C THR A 2 -5.17 2.36 -12.67
N PRO A 3 -4.65 3.11 -11.68
CA PRO A 3 -4.73 4.56 -11.69
C PRO A 3 -3.86 5.15 -12.82
N ILE A 4 -4.31 6.25 -13.43
CA ILE A 4 -3.57 6.92 -14.50
C ILE A 4 -2.79 8.08 -13.88
N ILE A 5 -1.49 8.15 -14.18
CA ILE A 5 -0.61 9.20 -13.66
C ILE A 5 -1.05 10.55 -14.22
N ASN A 6 -1.17 11.57 -13.35
CA ASN A 6 -1.46 12.94 -13.78
C ASN A 6 -0.14 13.64 -14.13
N HIS A 7 0.12 13.89 -15.41
CA HIS A 7 1.31 14.64 -15.80
C HIS A 7 1.31 16.05 -15.17
N PRO A 8 2.42 16.56 -14.60
CA PRO A 8 3.81 16.07 -14.68
C PRO A 8 4.27 15.13 -13.56
N GLU A 9 3.37 14.55 -12.76
CA GLU A 9 3.72 13.58 -11.71
C GLU A 9 4.31 12.30 -12.31
N LEU A 10 5.09 11.56 -11.50
CA LEU A 10 5.74 10.30 -11.90
C LEU A 10 5.08 9.06 -11.31
N ALA A 11 4.16 9.23 -10.37
CA ALA A 11 3.50 8.14 -9.68
C ALA A 11 2.12 8.57 -9.19
N ILE A 12 1.20 7.62 -9.09
CA ILE A 12 -0.11 7.83 -8.48
C ILE A 12 -0.52 6.60 -7.66
N ILE A 13 -1.18 6.83 -6.53
CA ILE A 13 -1.69 5.79 -5.65
C ILE A 13 -3.21 5.88 -5.58
N GLY A 14 -3.88 4.82 -6.00
CA GLY A 14 -5.31 4.63 -5.84
C GLY A 14 -5.63 3.89 -4.55
N VAL A 15 -6.36 4.55 -3.64
CA VAL A 15 -6.91 3.95 -2.42
C VAL A 15 -8.25 3.29 -2.75
N ASN A 16 -8.38 1.99 -2.48
CA ASN A 16 -9.64 1.27 -2.70
C ASN A 16 -10.45 1.16 -1.41
N LYS A 17 -11.73 0.78 -1.56
CA LYS A 17 -12.66 0.59 -0.43
C LYS A 17 -12.10 -0.33 0.66
N ILE A 18 -12.24 0.10 1.91
CA ILE A 18 -12.02 -0.75 3.09
C ILE A 18 -13.17 -1.75 3.20
N ALA A 19 -12.84 -3.02 3.38
CA ALA A 19 -13.80 -4.09 3.62
C ALA A 19 -13.32 -5.00 4.76
N THR A 20 -14.26 -5.53 5.54
CA THR A 20 -13.95 -6.59 6.51
C THR A 20 -13.76 -7.90 5.75
N ARG A 21 -12.58 -8.52 5.88
CA ARG A 21 -12.23 -9.79 5.24
C ARG A 21 -11.72 -10.78 6.28
N PRO A 22 -12.00 -12.09 6.15
CA PRO A 22 -11.37 -13.10 6.98
C PRO A 22 -9.88 -13.21 6.61
N VAL A 23 -9.00 -13.12 7.61
CA VAL A 23 -7.55 -13.30 7.45
C VAL A 23 -7.10 -14.39 8.42
N TRP A 24 -6.30 -15.33 7.94
CA TRP A 24 -5.75 -16.38 8.80
C TRP A 24 -4.79 -15.78 9.81
N ASP A 25 -4.93 -16.12 11.09
CA ASP A 25 -4.07 -15.61 12.17
C ASP A 25 -2.67 -16.24 12.20
N GLY A 26 -2.39 -17.18 11.29
CA GLY A 26 -1.12 -17.91 11.21
C GLY A 26 -1.04 -19.11 12.15
N LYS A 27 -2.07 -19.38 12.95
CA LYS A 27 -2.04 -20.43 13.99
C LYS A 27 -3.21 -21.39 13.88
N SER A 28 -4.44 -20.90 14.02
CA SER A 28 -5.59 -21.78 14.23
C SER A 28 -6.92 -21.27 13.71
N GLN A 29 -7.08 -19.98 13.41
CA GLN A 29 -8.39 -19.45 13.04
C GLN A 29 -8.35 -18.28 12.07
N PHE A 30 -9.45 -18.10 11.35
CA PHE A 30 -9.71 -16.88 10.60
C PHE A 30 -10.23 -15.79 11.54
N VAL A 31 -9.59 -14.63 11.49
CA VAL A 31 -9.99 -13.44 12.24
C VAL A 31 -10.50 -12.37 11.27
N PRO A 32 -11.61 -11.68 11.59
CA PRO A 32 -12.06 -10.55 10.77
C PRO A 32 -11.05 -9.40 10.88
N ARG A 33 -10.62 -8.88 9.73
CA ARG A 33 -9.72 -7.73 9.63
C ARG A 33 -10.29 -6.70 8.66
N LYS A 34 -10.12 -5.42 8.98
CA LYS A 34 -10.36 -4.33 8.02
C LYS A 34 -9.18 -4.31 7.05
N MET A 35 -9.45 -4.61 5.79
CA MET A 35 -8.45 -4.66 4.73
C MET A 35 -8.82 -3.68 3.63
N MET A 36 -7.82 -3.06 3.01
CA MET A 36 -7.98 -2.29 1.79
C MET A 36 -6.90 -2.66 0.78
N ASN A 37 -7.19 -2.42 -0.49
CA ASN A 37 -6.19 -2.58 -1.53
C ASN A 37 -5.62 -1.19 -1.84
N LEU A 38 -4.31 -1.12 -2.03
CA LEU A 38 -3.66 0.00 -2.69
C LEU A 38 -3.31 -0.45 -4.09
N SER A 39 -3.59 0.39 -5.08
CA SER A 39 -3.10 0.19 -6.43
C SER A 39 -2.22 1.36 -6.79
N SER A 40 -1.14 1.12 -7.51
CA SER A 40 -0.16 2.15 -7.84
C SER A 40 0.27 2.03 -9.28
N SER A 41 0.59 3.17 -9.87
CA SER A 41 1.18 3.28 -11.19
C SER A 41 2.39 4.20 -11.09
N PHE A 42 3.47 3.80 -11.73
CA PHE A 42 4.75 4.50 -11.74
C PHE A 42 5.26 4.65 -13.16
N ASP A 43 5.92 5.77 -13.47
CA ASP A 43 6.65 5.93 -14.72
C ASP A 43 7.95 5.13 -14.69
N HIS A 44 7.94 3.95 -15.30
CA HIS A 44 9.10 3.03 -15.31
C HIS A 44 10.30 3.52 -16.13
N ARG A 45 10.18 4.65 -16.83
CA ARG A 45 11.35 5.31 -17.43
C ARG A 45 12.21 6.00 -16.39
N VAL A 46 11.64 6.28 -15.21
CA VAL A 46 12.29 7.00 -14.11
C VAL A 46 12.38 6.16 -12.84
N ILE A 47 11.39 5.31 -12.57
CA ILE A 47 11.29 4.55 -11.31
C ILE A 47 11.39 3.04 -11.58
N ASP A 48 12.33 2.38 -10.92
CA ASP A 48 12.47 0.92 -10.99
C ASP A 48 11.39 0.20 -10.15
N GLY A 49 11.12 -1.06 -10.50
CA GLY A 49 10.17 -1.91 -9.77
C GLY A 49 10.55 -2.14 -8.30
N TRP A 50 11.85 -2.24 -7.99
CA TRP A 50 12.32 -2.41 -6.61
C TRP A 50 12.00 -1.19 -5.73
N ASP A 51 12.25 0.02 -6.24
CA ASP A 51 12.00 1.26 -5.52
C ASP A 51 10.49 1.46 -5.31
N ALA A 52 9.69 1.20 -6.35
CA ALA A 52 8.23 1.23 -6.28
C ALA A 52 7.69 0.24 -5.22
N ALA A 53 8.21 -0.99 -5.19
CA ALA A 53 7.79 -2.00 -4.23
C ALA A 53 8.16 -1.60 -2.80
N THR A 54 9.40 -1.14 -2.59
CA THR A 54 9.88 -0.69 -1.28
C THR A 54 9.03 0.46 -0.75
N PHE A 55 8.71 1.43 -1.60
CA PHE A 55 7.86 2.56 -1.27
C PHE A 55 6.45 2.13 -0.83
N ILE A 56 5.78 1.24 -1.59
CA ILE A 56 4.44 0.75 -1.24
C ILE A 56 4.46 -0.07 0.05
N GLN A 57 5.51 -0.86 0.28
CA GLN A 57 5.68 -1.64 1.51
C GLN A 57 5.86 -0.73 2.73
N ARG A 58 6.64 0.34 2.61
CA ARG A 58 6.78 1.35 3.67
C ARG A 58 5.45 2.05 3.93
N LEU A 59 4.75 2.49 2.89
CA LEU A 59 3.44 3.11 3.03
C LEU A 59 2.43 2.17 3.73
N ARG A 60 2.39 0.90 3.33
CA ARG A 60 1.58 -0.12 3.99
C ARG A 60 1.91 -0.23 5.48
N MET A 61 3.19 -0.33 5.83
CA MET A 61 3.64 -0.43 7.21
C MET A 61 3.19 0.77 8.06
N LEU A 62 3.36 1.99 7.54
CA LEU A 62 2.94 3.22 8.22
C LEU A 62 1.41 3.27 8.42
N LEU A 63 0.63 2.79 7.44
CA LEU A 63 -0.83 2.75 7.55
C LEU A 63 -1.33 1.65 8.49
N GLU A 64 -0.65 0.49 8.53
CA GLU A 64 -0.97 -0.60 9.45
C GLU A 64 -0.53 -0.30 10.89
N THR A 65 0.55 0.48 11.06
CA THR A 65 1.08 0.90 12.36
C THR A 65 1.35 2.42 12.38
N PRO A 66 0.30 3.25 12.59
CA PRO A 66 0.42 4.71 12.49
C PRO A 66 1.40 5.36 13.47
N ALA A 67 1.73 4.71 14.58
CA ALA A 67 2.74 5.21 15.52
C ALA A 67 4.10 5.42 14.85
N LEU A 68 4.45 4.61 13.84
CA LEU A 68 5.70 4.71 13.10
C LEU A 68 5.81 5.98 12.25
N ILE A 69 4.72 6.69 11.98
CA ILE A 69 4.75 7.96 11.24
C ILE A 69 5.51 9.04 12.03
N PHE A 70 5.48 8.96 13.36
CA PHE A 70 6.06 9.96 14.26
C PHE A 70 7.41 9.54 14.84
N MET A 71 7.89 8.35 14.48
CA MET A 71 9.21 7.88 14.88
C MET A 71 10.19 8.28 13.76
N GLU A 72 11.21 9.06 14.10
CA GLU A 72 12.30 9.36 13.16
C GLU A 72 13.11 8.08 12.89
N ASP A 73 13.55 7.91 11.64
CA ASP A 73 14.42 6.80 11.20
C ASP A 73 15.85 6.95 11.74
#